data_AF-A0A815WUV6-F1
#
_entry.id   AF-A0A815WUV6-F1
#
_cell.length_a   1.000
_cell.length_b   1.000
_cell.length_c   1.000
_cell.angle_alpha   90.00
_cell.angle_beta   90.00
_cell.angle_gamma   90.00
#
_symmetry.space_group_name_H-M   'P 1'
#
loop_
_entity.id
_entity.type
_entity.pdbx_description
1 polymer ?
#
loop_
_entity_poly.entity_id
_entity_poly.type
_entity_poly.pdbx_seq_one_letter_code
_entity_poly.pdbx_strand_id
1 'polypeptide(L)'
;MNKQKPGALQRQASEMVRRSLCGVIESSNGRCLLEVGDAVIVTLCDTTLWEWTRMDFPHIPQRHVISSIRLDDCDYFPIPFTIYYNYEEIDATLCYGIRCDILDKTKEIKYSSERFVPVLTDGYPKTNINIIVGPRNIPLNSL
;
A
#
# COMPACT_ATOMS: atom_id res chain seq x y z
N MET A 1 -22.67 39.32 37.76
CA MET A 1 -21.78 39.83 36.69
C MET A 1 -20.85 38.70 36.26
N ASN A 2 -20.71 38.52 34.94
CA ASN A 2 -20.06 37.43 34.19
C ASN A 2 -18.60 37.14 34.60
N LYS A 3 -18.25 35.84 34.78
CA LYS A 3 -17.48 34.92 33.90
C LYS A 3 -16.07 35.38 33.50
N GLN A 4 -15.06 34.57 33.85
CA GLN A 4 -14.23 33.81 32.89
C GLN A 4 -13.25 32.87 33.62
N LYS A 5 -13.33 31.57 33.30
CA LYS A 5 -12.30 30.57 33.63
C LYS A 5 -11.17 30.71 32.59
N PRO A 6 -9.89 30.61 32.99
CA PRO A 6 -8.77 30.65 32.05
C PRO A 6 -8.86 29.48 31.08
N GLY A 7 -8.63 29.80 29.80
CA GLY A 7 -8.82 28.90 28.66
C GLY A 7 -8.05 27.60 28.82
N ALA A 8 -8.80 26.52 28.95
CA ALA A 8 -8.31 25.23 28.50
C ALA A 8 -8.08 25.38 27.00
N LEU A 9 -6.80 25.38 26.58
CA LEU A 9 -6.40 25.06 25.23
C LEU A 9 -6.96 23.68 24.92
N GLN A 10 -8.19 23.67 24.42
CA GLN A 10 -8.79 22.51 23.81
C GLN A 10 -7.97 22.33 22.53
N ARG A 11 -6.89 21.53 22.64
CA ARG A 11 -6.35 20.81 21.51
C ARG A 11 -7.54 20.06 20.93
N GLN A 12 -8.22 20.67 19.97
CA GLN A 12 -9.06 19.93 19.06
C GLN A 12 -8.07 18.93 18.45
N ALA A 13 -8.14 17.69 18.92
CA ALA A 13 -7.63 16.59 18.14
C ALA A 13 -8.38 16.73 16.81
N SER A 14 -7.70 17.21 15.76
CA SER A 14 -8.27 17.18 14.42
C SER A 14 -8.79 15.76 14.23
N GLU A 15 -10.09 15.65 14.02
CA GLU A 15 -10.75 14.39 13.78
C GLU A 15 -10.19 13.88 12.45
N MET A 16 -9.15 13.04 12.52
CA MET A 16 -8.41 12.60 11.34
C MET A 16 -9.39 12.03 10.33
N VAL A 17 -9.51 12.68 9.17
CA VAL A 17 -10.39 12.24 8.09
C VAL A 17 -9.77 11.03 7.41
N ARG A 18 -9.98 9.85 8.00
CA ARG A 18 -9.58 8.57 7.40
C ARG A 18 -10.41 8.28 6.18
N ARG A 19 -9.73 8.06 5.06
CA ARG A 19 -10.31 7.52 3.83
C ARG A 19 -9.73 6.16 3.54
N SER A 20 -10.37 5.41 2.64
CA SER A 20 -9.96 4.07 2.26
C SER A 20 -9.76 3.93 0.76
N LEU A 21 -8.86 3.02 0.40
CA LEU A 21 -8.73 2.46 -0.94
C LEU A 21 -9.10 0.99 -0.88
N CYS A 22 -9.96 0.55 -1.80
CA CYS A 22 -10.47 -0.82 -1.84
C CYS A 22 -10.24 -1.46 -3.19
N GLY A 23 -9.95 -2.75 -3.19
CA GLY A 23 -9.64 -3.47 -4.39
C GLY A 23 -9.46 -4.96 -4.19
N VAL A 24 -8.93 -5.60 -5.23
CA VAL A 24 -8.58 -7.00 -5.25
C VAL A 24 -7.14 -7.17 -5.70
N ILE A 25 -6.51 -8.22 -5.18
CA ILE A 25 -5.22 -8.71 -5.64
C ILE A 25 -5.50 -9.95 -6.48
N GLU A 26 -4.95 -10.00 -7.69
CA GLU A 26 -5.11 -11.10 -8.65
C GLU A 26 -3.76 -11.72 -9.00
N SER A 27 -3.77 -13.02 -9.32
CA SER A 27 -2.58 -13.69 -9.84
C SER A 27 -2.45 -13.43 -11.34
N SER A 28 -1.25 -13.02 -11.80
CA SER A 28 -0.95 -12.65 -13.18
C SER A 28 -1.28 -13.72 -14.23
N ASN A 29 -1.39 -14.98 -13.84
CA ASN A 29 -1.76 -16.11 -14.71
C ASN A 29 -2.54 -17.20 -13.97
N GLY A 30 -3.11 -16.92 -12.80
CA GLY A 30 -3.74 -17.94 -11.94
C GLY A 30 -2.77 -19.01 -11.40
N ARG A 31 -1.46 -18.74 -11.44
CA ARG A 31 -0.40 -19.69 -11.05
C ARG A 31 0.26 -19.38 -9.70
N CYS A 32 -0.10 -18.26 -9.07
CA CYS A 32 0.36 -17.97 -7.71
C CYS A 32 -0.42 -18.85 -6.73
N LEU A 33 0.31 -19.56 -5.87
CA LEU A 33 -0.26 -20.44 -4.85
C LEU A 33 0.08 -19.88 -3.48
N LEU A 34 -0.96 -19.60 -2.69
CA LEU A 34 -0.81 -19.18 -1.31
C LEU A 34 -0.63 -20.42 -0.43
N GLU A 35 0.29 -20.33 0.51
CA GLU A 35 0.54 -21.36 1.49
C GLU A 35 0.26 -20.83 2.90
N VAL A 36 -0.04 -21.74 3.83
CA VAL A 36 -0.19 -21.38 5.23
C VAL A 36 1.09 -20.69 5.73
N GLY A 37 0.92 -19.48 6.27
CA GLY A 37 2.02 -18.65 6.75
C GLY A 37 2.55 -17.65 5.72
N ASP A 38 2.05 -17.65 4.48
CA ASP A 38 2.26 -16.54 3.55
C ASP A 38 1.60 -15.27 4.12
N ALA A 39 2.25 -14.13 3.94
CA ALA A 39 1.74 -12.84 4.36
C ALA A 39 1.60 -11.91 3.16
N VAL A 40 0.43 -11.33 2.98
CA VAL A 40 0.14 -10.39 1.89
C VAL A 40 0.27 -8.98 2.42
N ILE A 41 1.18 -8.21 1.83
CA ILE A 41 1.49 -6.84 2.22
C ILE A 41 1.03 -5.90 1.11
N VAL A 42 0.05 -5.06 1.40
CA VAL A 42 -0.39 -3.99 0.49
C VAL A 42 0.15 -2.68 1.00
N THR A 43 0.84 -1.94 0.13
CA THR A 43 1.51 -0.69 0.51
C THR A 43 1.08 0.45 -0.42
N LEU A 44 0.63 1.54 0.18
CA LEU A 44 0.37 2.82 -0.47
C LEU A 44 1.60 3.72 -0.31
N CYS A 45 2.08 4.28 -1.42
CA CYS A 45 3.30 5.07 -1.46
C CYS A 45 3.13 6.38 -2.23
N ASP A 46 3.95 7.36 -1.88
CA ASP A 46 4.34 8.45 -2.79
C ASP A 46 5.31 7.89 -3.84
N THR A 47 4.93 8.00 -5.10
CA THR A 47 5.65 7.52 -6.27
C THR A 47 6.16 8.65 -7.17
N THR A 48 6.12 9.90 -6.70
CA THR A 48 6.49 11.10 -7.49
C THR A 48 7.89 11.01 -8.09
N LEU A 49 8.84 10.44 -7.34
CA LEU A 49 10.24 10.30 -7.76
C LEU A 49 10.58 8.88 -8.24
N TRP A 50 9.57 8.03 -8.47
CA TRP A 50 9.77 6.60 -8.70
C TRP A 50 10.37 6.27 -10.07
N GLU A 51 10.19 7.12 -11.09
CA GLU A 51 10.82 6.92 -12.40
C GLU A 51 12.34 7.19 -12.40
N TRP A 52 12.88 7.87 -11.38
CA TRP A 52 14.25 8.42 -11.41
C TRP A 52 15.26 7.64 -10.59
N THR A 53 14.82 6.74 -9.71
CA THR A 53 15.73 5.94 -8.90
C THR A 53 15.48 4.47 -9.16
N ARG A 54 16.51 3.76 -9.62
CA ARG A 54 16.58 2.29 -9.61
C ARG A 54 16.56 1.82 -8.16
N MET A 55 15.43 1.97 -7.47
CA MET A 55 15.27 1.41 -6.14
C MET A 55 15.04 -0.08 -6.30
N ASP A 56 16.03 -0.84 -5.84
CA ASP A 56 15.98 -2.29 -5.81
C ASP A 56 14.85 -2.72 -4.87
N PHE A 57 13.74 -3.18 -5.46
CA PHE A 57 12.77 -4.01 -4.75
C PHE A 57 13.55 -5.14 -4.08
N PRO A 58 13.46 -5.35 -2.75
CA PRO A 58 12.25 -5.24 -1.92
C PRO A 58 12.04 -3.93 -1.14
N HIS A 59 13.02 -3.02 -1.10
CA HIS A 59 13.08 -2.04 -0.01
C HIS A 59 12.52 -0.68 -0.42
N ILE A 60 11.23 -0.47 -0.17
CA ILE A 60 10.63 0.87 -0.23
C ILE A 60 11.14 1.67 0.98
N PRO A 61 11.82 2.81 0.79
CA PRO A 61 12.23 3.63 1.92
C PRO A 61 10.99 4.12 2.68
N GLN A 62 11.01 3.99 4.00
CA GLN A 62 9.85 4.29 4.86
C GLN A 62 9.27 5.69 4.63
N ARG A 63 10.09 6.68 4.25
CA ARG A 63 9.65 8.05 3.95
C ARG A 63 8.64 8.14 2.79
N HIS A 64 8.60 7.16 1.90
CA HIS A 64 7.65 7.11 0.79
C HIS A 64 6.40 6.29 1.12
N VAL A 65 6.36 5.61 2.27
CA VAL A 65 5.20 4.81 2.68
C VAL A 65 4.18 5.71 3.36
N ILE A 66 3.00 5.81 2.76
CA ILE A 66 1.86 6.54 3.34
C ILE A 66 1.06 5.61 4.26
N SER A 67 0.86 4.36 3.84
CA SER A 67 0.16 3.35 4.62
C SER A 67 0.57 1.96 4.17
N SER A 68 0.47 0.99 5.08
CA SER A 68 0.67 -0.42 4.77
C SER A 68 -0.27 -1.27 5.61
N ILE A 69 -0.78 -2.35 5.02
CA ILE A 69 -1.56 -3.36 5.71
C ILE A 69 -0.94 -4.74 5.46
N ARG A 70 -1.07 -5.60 6.47
CA ARG A 70 -0.77 -7.02 6.37
C ARG A 70 -2.08 -7.79 6.43
N LEU A 71 -2.30 -8.62 5.42
CA LEU A 71 -3.38 -9.59 5.38
C LEU A 71 -2.76 -10.95 5.65
N ASP A 72 -3.23 -11.59 6.71
CA ASP A 72 -2.83 -12.92 7.12
C ASP A 72 -3.89 -13.94 6.68
N ASP A 73 -3.51 -15.21 6.66
CA ASP A 73 -4.42 -16.34 6.41
C ASP A 73 -5.26 -16.20 5.12
N CYS A 74 -4.61 -15.72 4.04
CA CYS A 74 -5.22 -15.65 2.72
C CYS A 74 -5.02 -16.97 1.99
N ASP A 75 -6.12 -17.62 1.59
CA ASP A 75 -6.07 -18.98 1.03
C ASP A 75 -6.18 -19.05 -0.50
N TYR A 76 -6.79 -18.04 -1.14
CA TYR A 76 -7.00 -18.03 -2.59
C TYR A 76 -7.08 -16.63 -3.18
N PHE A 77 -6.73 -16.53 -4.46
CA PHE A 77 -7.02 -15.35 -5.29
C PHE A 77 -8.45 -15.43 -5.85
N PRO A 78 -9.13 -14.29 -6.08
CA PRO A 78 -8.70 -12.93 -5.78
C PRO A 78 -8.76 -12.60 -4.28
N ILE A 79 -7.78 -11.85 -3.78
CA ILE A 79 -7.69 -11.46 -2.36
C ILE A 79 -8.25 -10.03 -2.22
N PRO A 80 -9.36 -9.82 -1.50
CA PRO A 80 -9.87 -8.48 -1.26
C PRO A 80 -8.98 -7.72 -0.27
N PHE A 81 -8.82 -6.42 -0.47
CA PHE A 81 -8.11 -5.57 0.48
C PHE A 81 -8.83 -4.25 0.73
N THR A 82 -8.55 -3.66 1.89
CA THR A 82 -8.95 -2.29 2.24
C THR A 82 -7.82 -1.65 3.02
N ILE A 83 -7.24 -0.58 2.47
CA ILE A 83 -6.18 0.19 3.11
C ILE A 83 -6.69 1.57 3.49
N TYR A 84 -6.44 1.98 4.73
CA TYR A 84 -6.81 3.30 5.24
C TYR A 84 -5.64 4.27 5.17
N TYR A 85 -5.93 5.52 4.88
CA TYR A 85 -4.94 6.60 4.84
C TYR A 85 -5.54 7.90 5.42
N ASN A 86 -4.68 8.78 5.91
CA ASN A 86 -5.09 10.12 6.33
C ASN A 86 -5.23 11.01 5.09
N TYR A 87 -6.42 11.53 4.82
CA TYR A 87 -6.63 12.38 3.64
C TYR A 87 -5.90 13.72 3.73
N GLU A 88 -5.67 14.24 4.94
CA GLU A 88 -4.99 15.52 5.15
C GLU A 88 -3.49 15.46 4.84
N GLU A 89 -2.91 14.26 4.78
CA GLU A 89 -1.50 14.02 4.43
C GLU A 89 -1.29 13.84 2.92
N ILE A 90 -2.37 13.84 2.13
CA ILE A 90 -2.29 13.70 0.68
C ILE A 90 -2.08 15.05 0.02
N ASP A 91 -0.94 15.22 -0.62
CA ASP A 91 -0.58 16.37 -1.43
C ASP A 91 -1.02 16.13 -2.89
N ALA A 92 -1.90 16.99 -3.41
CA ALA A 92 -2.41 16.86 -4.77
C ALA A 92 -1.35 17.08 -5.87
N THR A 93 -0.16 17.58 -5.52
CA THR A 93 0.97 17.77 -6.46
C THR A 93 1.87 16.54 -6.58
N LEU A 94 1.64 15.51 -5.75
CA LEU A 94 2.40 14.26 -5.76
C LEU A 94 1.66 13.14 -6.50
N CYS A 95 2.41 12.16 -6.96
CA CYS A 95 1.87 10.91 -7.50
C CYS A 95 1.81 9.87 -6.39
N TYR A 96 0.69 9.16 -6.28
CA TYR A 96 0.57 8.04 -5.35
C TYR A 96 0.30 6.73 -6.09
N GLY A 97 0.87 5.67 -5.55
CA GLY A 97 0.73 4.33 -6.10
C GLY A 97 0.50 3.30 -5.00
N ILE A 98 -0.28 2.28 -5.32
CA ILE A 98 -0.47 1.12 -4.46
C ILE A 98 0.15 -0.12 -5.09
N ARG A 99 0.75 -0.98 -4.28
CA ARG A 99 1.37 -2.22 -4.74
C ARG A 99 1.21 -3.34 -3.71
N CYS A 100 1.49 -4.57 -4.14
CA CYS A 100 1.39 -5.74 -3.30
C CYS A 100 2.65 -6.59 -3.36
N ASP A 101 3.11 -7.04 -2.20
CA ASP A 101 4.16 -8.05 -2.02
C ASP A 101 3.59 -9.20 -1.20
N ILE A 102 3.87 -10.44 -1.60
CA ILE A 102 3.49 -11.64 -0.85
C ILE A 102 4.78 -12.27 -0.36
N LEU A 103 4.90 -12.36 0.96
CA LEU A 103 6.03 -12.93 1.64
C LEU A 103 5.74 -14.38 2.00
N ASP A 104 6.71 -15.26 1.85
CA ASP A 104 6.61 -16.61 2.38
C ASP A 104 6.81 -16.65 3.90
N LYS A 105 6.69 -17.85 4.49
CA LYS A 105 6.94 -18.09 5.93
C LYS A 105 8.34 -17.68 6.42
N THR A 106 9.31 -17.56 5.51
CA THR A 106 10.68 -17.11 5.80
C THR A 106 10.84 -15.59 5.69
N LYS A 107 9.76 -14.88 5.32
CA LYS A 107 9.67 -13.44 5.06
C LYS A 107 10.37 -12.99 3.78
N GLU A 108 10.66 -13.93 2.88
CA GLU A 108 11.19 -13.63 1.55
C GLU A 108 10.06 -13.34 0.57
N ILE A 109 10.28 -12.43 -0.38
CA ILE A 109 9.26 -12.12 -1.40
C ILE A 109 9.07 -13.35 -2.30
N LYS A 110 7.89 -13.96 -2.19
CA LYS A 110 7.40 -15.06 -3.03
C LYS A 110 6.74 -14.53 -4.31
N TYR A 111 5.86 -13.55 -4.18
CA TYR A 111 5.18 -12.88 -5.30
C TYR A 111 5.18 -11.37 -5.12
N SER A 112 5.13 -10.63 -6.22
CA SER A 112 5.09 -9.17 -6.19
C SER A 112 4.34 -8.62 -7.39
N SER A 113 3.75 -7.44 -7.23
CA SER A 113 3.28 -6.65 -8.37
C SER A 113 4.45 -6.02 -9.11
N GLU A 114 4.47 -6.15 -10.43
CA GLU A 114 5.53 -5.63 -11.31
C GLU A 114 5.64 -4.09 -11.26
N ARG A 115 4.52 -3.40 -11.05
CA ARG A 115 4.43 -1.94 -11.03
C ARG A 115 3.46 -1.48 -9.96
N PHE A 116 3.58 -0.21 -9.58
CA PHE A 116 2.56 0.46 -8.80
C PHE A 116 1.31 0.67 -9.64
N VAL A 117 0.15 0.49 -9.02
CA VAL A 117 -1.14 0.92 -9.57
C VAL A 117 -1.36 2.36 -9.10
N PRO A 118 -1.46 3.34 -10.01
CA PRO A 118 -1.65 4.73 -9.63
C PRO A 118 -3.01 4.95 -8.96
N VAL A 119 -3.04 5.78 -7.91
CA VAL A 119 -4.21 6.05 -7.06
C VAL A 119 -4.20 7.49 -6.53
N LEU A 120 -5.33 7.91 -5.95
CA LEU A 120 -5.55 9.18 -5.21
C LEU A 120 -5.51 10.48 -6.02
N THR A 121 -4.52 10.67 -6.88
CA THR A 121 -4.38 11.86 -7.73
C THR A 121 -4.88 11.60 -9.16
N ASP A 122 -5.09 12.65 -9.95
CA ASP A 122 -5.40 12.62 -11.39
C ASP A 122 -6.24 11.46 -11.94
N GLY A 123 -7.55 11.49 -11.72
CA GLY A 123 -8.49 10.59 -12.40
C GLY A 123 -8.36 9.11 -12.04
N TYR A 124 -7.44 8.75 -11.13
CA TYR A 124 -7.24 7.38 -10.71
C TYR A 124 -8.27 6.93 -9.67
N PRO A 125 -8.75 5.67 -9.77
CA PRO A 125 -9.83 5.18 -8.94
C PRO A 125 -9.43 5.06 -7.48
N LYS A 126 -10.38 5.35 -6.58
CA LYS A 126 -10.25 5.09 -5.14
C LYS A 126 -10.83 3.72 -4.74
N THR A 127 -11.55 3.09 -5.64
CA THR A 127 -12.27 1.82 -5.45
C THR A 127 -12.15 0.98 -6.72
N ASN A 128 -12.29 -0.34 -6.62
CA ASN A 128 -12.08 -1.29 -7.73
C ASN A 128 -10.64 -1.26 -8.26
N ILE A 129 -9.69 -1.04 -7.34
CA ILE A 129 -8.27 -1.16 -7.65
C ILE A 129 -7.97 -2.64 -7.90
N ASN A 130 -7.33 -2.95 -9.02
CA ASN A 130 -6.86 -4.30 -9.31
C ASN A 130 -5.33 -4.32 -9.28
N ILE A 131 -4.76 -5.08 -8.34
CA ILE A 131 -3.31 -5.29 -8.23
C ILE A 131 -2.98 -6.69 -8.74
N ILE A 132 -2.21 -6.77 -9.81
CA ILE A 132 -1.76 -8.06 -10.36
C ILE A 132 -0.40 -8.42 -9.75
N VAL A 133 -0.29 -9.60 -9.16
CA VAL A 133 0.97 -10.15 -8.62
C VAL A 133 1.44 -11.35 -9.43
N GLY A 134 2.76 -11.52 -9.53
CA GLY A 134 3.39 -12.68 -10.17
C GLY A 134 4.67 -13.11 -9.44
N PRO A 135 5.28 -14.24 -9.85
CA PRO A 135 6.60 -14.62 -9.39
C PRO A 135 7.60 -13.48 -9.61
N ARG A 136 8.43 -13.23 -8.60
CA ARG A 136 9.52 -12.28 -8.76
C ARG A 136 10.54 -12.90 -9.70
N ASN A 137 10.65 -12.38 -10.93
CA ASN A 137 11.76 -12.72 -11.82
C ASN A 137 13.04 -12.15 -11.21
N ILE A 138 13.79 -12.97 -10.47
CA ILE A 138 15.18 -12.65 -10.14
C ILE A 138 15.98 -12.88 -11.44
N PRO A 139 16.63 -11.86 -12.02
CA PRO A 139 17.49 -12.08 -13.18
C PRO A 139 18.57 -13.12 -12.83
N LEU A 140 18.77 -14.10 -13.70
CA LEU A 140 19.61 -15.29 -13.49
C LEU A 140 21.12 -15.02 -13.26
N ASN A 141 21.56 -13.75 -13.13
CA ASN A 141 22.97 -13.36 -13.14
C ASN A 141 23.51 -12.98 -11.76
N SER A 142 23.16 -13.71 -10.71
CA SER A 142 23.67 -13.43 -9.35
C SER A 142 24.11 -14.69 -8.59
N LEU A 143 24.95 -15.50 -9.26
CA LEU A 143 25.83 -16.48 -8.62
C LEU A 143 27.27 -16.21 -9.07
#